data_AF-A0A5E4M3J3-F1
#
_entry.id   AF-A0A5E4M3J3-F1
#
_cell.length_a   1.000
_cell.length_b   1.000
_cell.length_c   1.000
_cell.angle_alpha   90.00
_cell.angle_beta   90.00
_cell.angle_gamma   90.00
#
_symmetry.space_group_name_H-M   'P 1'
#
loop_
_entity.id
_entity.type
_entity.pdbx_description
1 polymer ?
#
loop_
_entity_poly.entity_id
_entity_poly.type
_entity_poly.pdbx_seq_one_letter_code
_entity_poly.pdbx_strand_id
1 'polypeptide(L)'
;MSGRRRTVSCTRCNGLRGVARGAKGCLDGHNVFHDSSVITKHFRTNEELRELFGEADIIGIMKSSRIRWAGHVWRSEGVLGSITKWKPNTKRPRGRPRQRWADRVKDDLSMIDVENAEEMSRDREKWKDVVVAPMDFNGL
;
A
#
# COMPACT_ATOMS: atom_id res chain seq x y z
N MET A 1 34.69 61.13 -33.00
CA MET A 1 33.83 61.11 -34.20
C MET A 1 32.38 61.08 -33.75
N SER A 2 31.62 62.08 -34.19
CA SER A 2 30.17 62.16 -34.13
C SER A 2 29.53 61.02 -34.94
N GLY A 3 28.32 60.60 -34.57
CA GLY A 3 27.57 59.63 -35.39
C GLY A 3 26.31 59.07 -34.76
N ARG A 4 25.23 59.85 -34.84
CA ARG A 4 23.85 59.63 -34.35
C ARG A 4 23.28 58.20 -34.46
N ARG A 5 22.59 57.79 -33.39
CA ARG A 5 21.59 56.72 -33.36
C ARG A 5 20.42 57.05 -34.30
N ARG A 6 19.99 56.10 -35.13
CA ARG A 6 18.66 56.17 -35.76
C ARG A 6 17.62 55.76 -34.72
N THR A 7 16.78 56.72 -34.33
CA THR A 7 15.59 56.52 -33.52
C THR A 7 14.42 56.13 -34.41
N VAL A 8 13.66 55.10 -34.06
CA VAL A 8 12.32 54.85 -34.62
C VAL A 8 11.31 55.20 -33.54
N SER A 9 10.49 56.22 -33.78
CA SER A 9 9.50 56.74 -32.84
C SER A 9 8.17 55.99 -32.98
N CYS A 10 7.69 55.37 -31.91
CA CYS A 10 6.29 54.94 -31.79
C CYS A 10 5.45 56.16 -31.37
N THR A 11 4.58 56.64 -32.25
CA THR A 11 3.79 57.87 -32.06
C THR A 11 2.69 57.75 -31.00
N ARG A 12 2.51 56.59 -30.36
CA ARG A 12 1.43 56.36 -29.38
C ARG A 12 1.90 56.24 -27.92
N CYS A 13 3.21 56.25 -27.68
CA CYS A 13 3.78 56.18 -26.33
C CYS A 13 4.83 57.28 -26.17
N ASN A 14 4.38 58.48 -25.74
CA ASN A 14 5.25 59.59 -25.35
C ASN A 14 6.17 59.18 -24.19
N GLY A 15 7.32 58.60 -24.52
CA GLY A 15 8.58 58.89 -23.83
C GLY A 15 8.70 58.54 -22.35
N LEU A 16 8.07 57.48 -21.85
CA LEU A 16 8.42 56.92 -20.53
C LEU A 16 9.21 55.62 -20.70
N ARG A 17 10.55 55.74 -20.65
CA ARG A 17 11.44 54.61 -20.34
C ARG A 17 11.10 54.15 -18.93
N GLY A 18 10.43 53.02 -18.81
CA GLY A 18 10.09 52.41 -17.53
C GLY A 18 10.49 50.94 -17.58
N VAL A 19 11.43 50.58 -16.72
CA VAL A 19 11.44 49.25 -16.10
C VAL A 19 10.17 49.15 -15.27
N ALA A 20 9.56 47.96 -15.26
CA ALA A 20 8.22 47.65 -14.79
C ALA A 20 7.10 48.16 -15.72
N ARG A 21 6.18 47.24 -16.04
CA ARG A 21 4.77 47.56 -16.19
C ARG A 21 3.91 46.29 -16.20
N GLY A 22 3.59 45.82 -14.99
CA GLY A 22 2.20 45.47 -14.76
C GLY A 22 1.38 46.76 -14.88
N ALA A 23 0.52 46.84 -15.89
CA ALA A 23 -0.74 47.60 -15.88
C ALA A 23 -1.50 47.41 -17.21
N LYS A 24 -2.52 46.55 -17.12
CA LYS A 24 -3.85 46.64 -17.75
C LYS A 24 -3.92 46.89 -19.27
N GLY A 25 -3.98 45.79 -20.02
CA GLY A 25 -4.65 45.73 -21.33
C GLY A 25 -6.14 45.41 -21.16
N CYS A 26 -6.95 45.93 -22.09
CA CYS A 26 -8.40 46.03 -22.05
C CYS A 26 -9.15 44.73 -21.78
N LEU A 27 -10.21 44.84 -20.97
CA LEU A 27 -11.19 43.80 -20.71
C LEU A 27 -11.92 43.47 -22.01
N ASP A 28 -11.77 42.25 -22.50
CA ASP A 28 -12.84 41.54 -23.19
C ASP A 28 -12.82 40.10 -22.67
N GLY A 29 -13.94 39.74 -22.03
CA GLY A 29 -14.05 38.56 -21.19
C GLY A 29 -13.91 37.27 -21.99
N HIS A 30 -13.04 36.40 -21.52
CA HIS A 30 -13.29 34.97 -21.41
C HIS A 30 -12.21 34.43 -20.45
N ASN A 31 -12.57 34.25 -19.18
CA ASN A 31 -11.72 33.55 -18.22
C ASN A 31 -11.68 32.08 -18.63
N VAL A 32 -10.73 31.71 -19.49
CA VAL A 32 -10.32 30.32 -19.58
C VAL A 32 -9.44 30.10 -18.36
N PHE A 33 -10.07 29.69 -17.26
CA PHE A 33 -9.38 28.96 -16.20
C PHE A 33 -8.66 27.80 -16.92
N HIS A 34 -7.37 27.98 -17.18
CA HIS A 34 -6.50 26.86 -17.45
C HIS A 34 -6.44 26.09 -16.14
N ASP A 35 -7.38 25.17 -15.97
CA ASP A 35 -7.31 24.11 -14.98
C ASP A 35 -5.92 23.50 -15.13
N SER A 36 -5.06 23.85 -14.17
CA SER A 36 -3.73 23.28 -14.05
C SER A 36 -3.91 21.88 -13.47
N SER A 37 -4.64 21.02 -14.17
CA SER A 37 -4.57 19.59 -14.02
C SER A 37 -3.26 19.11 -14.65
N VAL A 38 -2.14 19.67 -14.21
CA VAL A 38 -0.89 18.91 -14.24
C VAL A 38 -1.17 17.79 -13.26
N ILE A 39 -1.49 16.61 -13.78
CA ILE A 39 -1.52 15.39 -12.98
C ILE A 39 -0.07 15.17 -12.55
N THR A 40 0.35 15.86 -11.49
CA THR A 40 1.56 15.51 -10.76
C THR A 40 1.25 14.16 -10.15
N LYS A 41 1.82 13.10 -10.72
CA LYS A 41 1.80 11.78 -10.11
C LYS A 41 2.50 11.91 -8.75
N HIS A 42 1.74 12.15 -7.70
CA HIS A 42 2.25 12.14 -6.34
C HIS A 42 2.54 10.68 -6.00
N PHE A 43 3.82 10.31 -6.02
CA PHE A 43 4.25 9.03 -5.47
C PHE A 43 4.09 9.14 -3.96
N ARG A 44 3.15 8.38 -3.40
CA ARG A 44 2.99 8.20 -1.96
C ARG A 44 3.83 7.01 -1.53
N THR A 45 4.44 7.09 -0.36
CA THR A 45 5.09 5.91 0.24
C THR A 45 4.02 4.97 0.83
N ASN A 46 4.35 3.68 0.99
CA ASN A 46 3.45 2.74 1.65
C ASN A 46 3.16 3.16 3.10
N GLU A 47 4.10 3.87 3.74
CA GLU A 47 3.90 4.44 5.07
C GLU A 47 2.83 5.52 5.06
N GLU A 48 2.95 6.51 4.16
CA GLU A 48 1.94 7.57 4.01
C GLU A 48 0.56 7.00 3.69
N LEU A 49 0.47 5.96 2.87
CA LEU A 49 -0.80 5.30 2.57
C LEU A 49 -1.40 4.62 3.81
N ARG A 50 -0.57 3.95 4.63
CA ARG A 50 -1.03 3.34 5.88
C ARG A 50 -1.51 4.38 6.90
N GLU A 51 -0.81 5.51 7.01
CA GLU A 51 -1.22 6.62 7.88
C GLU A 51 -2.52 7.29 7.40
N LEU A 52 -2.68 7.46 6.09
CA LEU A 52 -3.86 8.12 5.49
C LEU A 52 -5.13 7.29 5.62
N PHE A 53 -5.04 5.99 5.38
CA PHE A 53 -6.21 5.11 5.33
C PHE A 53 -6.42 4.32 6.62
N GLY A 54 -5.40 4.24 7.50
CA GLY A 54 -5.45 3.41 8.69
C GLY A 54 -5.67 1.92 8.37
N GLU A 55 -5.34 1.50 7.15
CA GLU A 55 -5.60 0.15 6.66
C GLU A 55 -4.64 -0.86 7.29
N ALA A 56 -5.20 -2.04 7.64
CA ALA A 56 -4.42 -3.15 8.16
C ALA A 56 -3.41 -3.64 7.10
N ASP A 57 -2.22 -4.02 7.56
CA ASP A 57 -1.19 -4.58 6.69
C ASP A 57 -1.71 -5.79 5.92
N ILE A 58 -1.56 -5.78 4.59
CA ILE A 58 -1.95 -6.89 3.72
C ILE A 58 -1.30 -8.20 4.17
N ILE A 59 -0.07 -8.14 4.71
CA ILE A 59 0.62 -9.31 5.25
C ILE A 59 -0.14 -9.84 6.48
N GLY A 60 -0.58 -8.97 7.38
CA GLY A 60 -1.41 -9.31 8.53
C GLY A 60 -2.74 -9.95 8.12
N ILE A 61 -3.42 -9.39 7.10
CA ILE A 61 -4.66 -9.94 6.54
C ILE A 61 -4.44 -11.35 5.97
N MET A 62 -3.34 -11.55 5.24
CA MET A 62 -2.99 -12.85 4.68
C MET A 62 -2.70 -13.89 5.78
N LYS A 63 -1.94 -13.52 6.81
CA LYS A 63 -1.64 -14.38 7.97
C LYS A 63 -2.92 -14.75 8.73
N SER A 64 -3.75 -13.76 9.05
CA SER A 64 -5.06 -13.94 9.69
C SER A 64 -5.95 -14.89 8.90
N SER A 65 -6.03 -14.71 7.58
CA SER A 65 -6.82 -15.59 6.70
C SER A 65 -6.30 -17.03 6.69
N ARG A 66 -4.97 -17.21 6.71
CA ARG A 66 -4.34 -18.54 6.75
C ARG A 66 -4.62 -19.25 8.07
N ILE A 67 -4.48 -18.55 9.19
CA ILE A 67 -4.78 -19.07 10.53
C ILE A 67 -6.28 -19.38 10.64
N ARG A 68 -7.16 -18.49 10.20
CA ARG A 68 -8.61 -18.75 10.16
C ARG A 68 -8.93 -20.05 9.44
N TRP A 69 -8.30 -20.27 8.29
CA TRP A 69 -8.47 -21.51 7.55
C TRP A 69 -7.90 -22.71 8.32
N ALA A 70 -6.69 -22.62 8.90
CA ALA A 70 -6.12 -23.70 9.70
C ALA A 70 -7.07 -24.20 10.81
N GLY A 71 -7.73 -23.29 11.54
CA GLY A 71 -8.70 -23.68 12.57
C GLY A 71 -9.98 -24.32 12.01
N HIS A 72 -10.40 -23.99 10.79
CA HIS A 72 -11.51 -24.70 10.16
C HIS A 72 -11.09 -26.08 9.64
N VAL A 73 -9.85 -26.24 9.12
CA VAL A 73 -9.28 -27.56 8.77
C VAL A 73 -9.27 -28.48 10.00
N TRP A 74 -8.72 -28.00 11.12
CA TRP A 74 -8.57 -28.81 12.33
C TRP A 74 -9.87 -29.20 13.00
N ARG A 75 -10.90 -28.36 12.87
CA ARG A 75 -12.27 -28.67 13.32
C ARG A 75 -13.08 -29.51 12.32
N SER A 76 -12.59 -29.68 11.10
CA SER A 76 -13.31 -30.48 10.11
C SER A 76 -13.11 -31.98 10.41
N GLU A 77 -14.21 -32.70 10.58
CA GLU A 77 -14.21 -34.16 10.80
C GLU A 77 -14.24 -34.96 9.48
N GLY A 78 -14.15 -34.26 8.34
CA GLY A 78 -14.23 -34.85 7.01
C GLY A 78 -12.87 -35.07 6.34
N VAL A 79 -12.94 -35.33 5.02
CA VAL A 79 -11.78 -35.59 4.14
C VAL A 79 -10.69 -34.52 4.25
N LEU A 80 -11.07 -33.27 4.49
CA LEU A 80 -10.15 -32.13 4.64
C LEU A 80 -9.17 -32.33 5.81
N GLY A 81 -9.68 -32.71 6.98
CA GLY A 81 -8.86 -33.03 8.16
C GLY A 81 -8.01 -34.27 7.94
N SER A 82 -8.54 -35.31 7.29
CA SER A 82 -7.81 -36.55 7.00
C SER A 82 -6.62 -36.33 6.05
N ILE A 83 -6.83 -35.60 4.95
CA ILE A 83 -5.77 -35.31 3.96
C ILE A 83 -4.67 -34.46 4.57
N THR A 84 -5.02 -33.44 5.35
CA THR A 84 -4.02 -32.54 5.95
C THR A 84 -3.20 -33.20 7.07
N LYS A 85 -3.78 -34.17 7.79
CA LYS A 85 -3.06 -34.98 8.80
C LYS A 85 -2.17 -36.05 8.18
N TRP A 86 -2.48 -36.50 6.96
CA TRP A 86 -1.71 -37.53 6.29
C TRP A 86 -0.28 -37.07 5.98
N LYS A 87 0.71 -37.82 6.46
CA LYS A 87 2.14 -37.59 6.21
C LYS A 87 2.72 -38.80 5.47
N PRO A 88 3.15 -38.66 4.21
CA PRO A 88 3.82 -39.75 3.52
C PRO A 88 5.13 -40.11 4.22
N ASN A 89 5.42 -41.40 4.35
CA ASN A 89 6.62 -41.94 5.03
C ASN A 89 7.93 -41.75 4.23
N THR A 90 7.95 -40.83 3.28
CA THR A 90 9.08 -40.57 2.40
C THR A 90 9.91 -39.41 2.95
N LYS A 91 11.23 -39.58 3.01
CA LYS A 91 12.17 -38.51 3.36
C LYS A 91 12.09 -37.40 2.31
N ARG A 92 12.05 -36.13 2.75
CA ARG A 92 12.11 -34.98 1.83
C ARG A 92 13.48 -34.96 1.12
N PRO A 93 13.55 -34.56 -0.16
CA PRO A 93 14.82 -34.45 -0.87
C PRO A 93 15.76 -33.45 -0.18
N ARG A 94 17.06 -33.68 -0.26
CA ARG A 94 18.08 -32.72 0.19
C ARG A 94 18.11 -31.52 -0.77
N GLY A 95 18.26 -30.30 -0.24
CA GLY A 95 18.28 -29.06 -1.03
C GLY A 95 17.27 -28.03 -0.50
N ARG A 96 16.54 -27.36 -1.39
CA ARG A 96 15.41 -26.47 -1.05
C ARG A 96 14.08 -27.21 -1.30
N PRO A 97 13.51 -27.92 -0.32
CA PRO A 97 12.16 -28.46 -0.44
C PRO A 97 11.15 -27.33 -0.67
N ARG A 98 10.10 -27.61 -1.44
CA ARG A 98 8.96 -26.70 -1.54
C ARG A 98 8.30 -26.57 -0.17
N GLN A 99 8.00 -25.33 0.23
CA GLN A 99 7.33 -25.10 1.49
C GLN A 99 5.87 -25.53 1.41
N ARG A 100 5.41 -26.26 2.43
CA ARG A 100 4.02 -26.71 2.53
C ARG A 100 3.17 -25.64 3.20
N TRP A 101 1.87 -25.69 2.94
CA TRP A 101 0.90 -24.88 3.67
C TRP A 101 1.01 -25.08 5.18
N ALA A 102 1.12 -26.32 5.66
CA ALA A 102 1.26 -26.63 7.09
C ALA A 102 2.54 -26.03 7.71
N ASP A 103 3.64 -25.99 6.95
CA ASP A 103 4.88 -25.36 7.40
C ASP A 103 4.66 -23.83 7.56
N ARG A 104 3.97 -23.18 6.60
CA ARG A 104 3.63 -21.74 6.70
C ARG A 104 2.67 -21.42 7.85
N VAL A 105 1.66 -22.26 8.09
CA VAL A 105 0.74 -22.09 9.23
C VAL A 105 1.50 -22.18 10.54
N LYS A 106 2.45 -23.11 10.65
CA LYS A 106 3.31 -23.23 11.83
C LYS A 106 4.16 -21.97 12.04
N ASP A 107 4.75 -21.44 10.97
CA ASP A 107 5.53 -20.19 11.03
C ASP A 107 4.64 -19.02 11.50
N ASP A 108 3.45 -18.84 10.91
CA ASP A 108 2.52 -17.76 11.29
C ASP A 108 2.07 -17.86 12.76
N LEU A 109 1.83 -19.08 13.26
CA LEU A 109 1.45 -19.32 14.66
C LEU A 109 2.62 -19.10 15.63
N SER A 110 3.85 -19.43 15.21
CA SER A 110 5.04 -19.18 16.02
C SER A 110 5.33 -17.69 16.18
N MET A 111 4.95 -16.88 15.20
CA MET A 111 5.11 -15.43 15.27
C MET A 111 4.21 -14.78 16.33
N ILE A 112 3.07 -15.40 16.63
CA ILE A 112 2.11 -14.94 17.64
C ILE A 112 2.22 -15.72 18.96
N ASP A 113 3.29 -16.53 19.12
CA ASP A 113 3.57 -17.34 20.31
C ASP A 113 2.42 -18.27 20.75
N VAL A 114 1.68 -18.82 19.78
CA VAL A 114 0.57 -19.74 20.06
C VAL A 114 1.04 -21.19 19.98
N GLU A 115 1.18 -21.80 21.14
CA GLU A 115 1.38 -23.24 21.28
C GLU A 115 0.03 -23.99 21.29
N ASN A 116 0.05 -25.29 20.96
CA ASN A 116 -1.14 -26.17 20.97
C ASN A 116 -2.34 -25.64 20.15
N ALA A 117 -2.07 -24.93 19.06
CA ALA A 117 -3.08 -24.27 18.23
C ALA A 117 -4.20 -25.21 17.73
N GLU A 118 -3.91 -26.49 17.44
CA GLU A 118 -4.94 -27.47 17.04
C GLU A 118 -5.98 -27.68 18.14
N GLU A 119 -5.54 -27.79 19.40
CA GLU A 119 -6.44 -27.91 20.55
C GLU A 119 -7.17 -26.60 20.82
N MET A 120 -6.45 -25.49 20.82
CA MET A 120 -7.03 -24.16 21.02
C MET A 120 -8.10 -23.82 19.97
N SER A 121 -7.95 -24.33 18.74
CA SER A 121 -8.93 -24.11 17.67
C SER A 121 -10.32 -24.69 17.96
N ARG A 122 -10.43 -25.64 18.89
CA ARG A 122 -11.73 -26.19 19.34
C ARG A 122 -12.55 -25.16 20.12
N ASP A 123 -11.86 -24.29 20.87
CA ASP A 123 -12.47 -23.16 21.54
C ASP A 123 -12.65 -22.01 20.55
N ARG A 124 -13.90 -21.75 20.15
CA ARG A 124 -14.21 -20.76 19.11
C ARG A 124 -13.91 -19.34 19.55
N GLU A 125 -13.98 -19.03 20.84
CA GLU A 125 -13.75 -17.68 21.32
C GLU A 125 -12.25 -17.40 21.34
N LYS A 126 -11.47 -18.28 21.97
CA LYS A 126 -10.00 -18.16 21.95
C LYS A 126 -9.44 -18.18 20.54
N TRP A 127 -10.03 -18.98 19.64
CA TRP A 127 -9.57 -19.02 18.26
C TRP A 127 -9.82 -17.71 17.50
N LYS A 128 -10.87 -16.94 17.85
CA LYS A 128 -11.09 -15.62 17.23
C LYS A 128 -9.96 -14.67 17.59
N ASP A 129 -9.52 -14.67 18.84
CA ASP A 129 -8.43 -13.80 19.31
C ASP A 129 -7.12 -14.14 18.58
N VAL A 130 -6.82 -15.42 18.43
CA VAL A 130 -5.67 -15.92 17.66
C VAL A 130 -5.74 -15.52 16.18
N VAL A 131 -6.93 -15.48 15.59
CA VAL A 131 -7.12 -15.06 14.19
C VAL A 131 -6.94 -13.55 14.03
N VAL A 132 -7.27 -12.75 15.04
CA VAL A 132 -7.15 -11.29 14.99
C VAL A 132 -5.73 -10.83 15.29
N ALA A 133 -5.02 -11.47 16.21
CA ALA A 133 -3.66 -11.09 16.62
C ALA A 133 -2.70 -10.78 15.45
N PRO A 134 -2.64 -11.55 14.34
CA PRO A 134 -1.81 -11.25 13.17
C PRO A 134 -2.08 -9.90 12.49
N MET A 135 -3.28 -9.34 12.65
CA MET A 135 -3.66 -8.04 12.08
C MET A 135 -2.96 -6.87 12.80
N ASP A 136 -2.59 -7.07 14.07
CA ASP A 136 -1.98 -6.04 14.92
C ASP A 136 -0.45 -5.95 14.75
N PHE A 137 0.17 -6.94 14.09
CA PHE A 137 1.58 -6.92 13.73
C PHE A 137 1.81 -6.15 12.43
N ASN A 138 1.89 -4.82 12.53
CA ASN A 138 2.27 -3.97 11.41
C ASN A 138 3.74 -4.20 11.05
N GLY A 139 4.00 -4.92 9.94
CA GLY A 139 5.25 -4.89 9.20
C GLY A 139 6.52 -5.37 9.91
N LEU A 140 6.66 -6.69 10.12
CA LEU A 140 7.97 -7.35 10.28
C LEU A 140 8.41 -8.02 8.97
#